data_AF-A0A1G9SXD5-F1
#
_entry.id   AF-A0A1G9SXD5-F1
#
_cell.length_a   1.000
_cell.length_b   1.000
_cell.length_c   1.000
_cell.angle_alpha   90.00
_cell.angle_beta   90.00
_cell.angle_gamma   90.00
#
_symmetry.space_group_name_H-M   'P 1'
#
loop_
_entity.id
_entity.type
_entity.pdbx_description
1 polymer ?
#
loop_
_entity_poly.entity_id
_entity_poly.type
_entity_poly.pdbx_seq_one_letter_code
_entity_poly.pdbx_strand_id
1 'polypeptide(L)'
;MNHLDTVREIRNTTNCNCTQSLLVAFAAEMGMEAEEAKKMGSFFGGGMLHGSVCGALSGTLMILGKQGVNQKEALDIIKTFRMNHATTDCAVLLSEAVKKGVARKDHCDNLIFEMCQAIDDILSK
;
A
#
# COMPACT_ATOMS: atom_id res chain seq x y z
N MET A 1 11.69 15.24 -2.07
CA MET A 1 10.36 14.83 -2.54
C MET A 1 9.69 14.12 -1.38
N ASN A 2 8.42 14.40 -1.07
CA ASN A 2 7.71 13.63 -0.03
C ASN A 2 7.33 12.24 -0.59
N HIS A 3 6.96 11.30 0.27
CA HIS A 3 6.62 9.94 -0.15
C HIS A 3 5.45 9.91 -1.13
N LEU A 4 4.45 10.78 -0.95
CA LEU A 4 3.28 10.83 -1.83
C LEU A 4 3.63 11.19 -3.28
N ASP A 5 4.52 12.17 -3.47
CA ASP A 5 5.01 12.58 -4.79
C ASP A 5 5.85 11.46 -5.43
N THR A 6 6.69 10.79 -4.64
CA THR A 6 7.46 9.62 -5.09
C THR A 6 6.54 8.49 -5.56
N VAL A 7 5.50 8.18 -4.79
CA VAL A 7 4.53 7.13 -5.13
C VAL A 7 3.74 7.49 -6.39
N ARG A 8 3.35 8.76 -6.57
CA ARG A 8 2.71 9.24 -7.81
C ARG A 8 3.62 9.07 -9.03
N GLU A 9 4.90 9.41 -8.89
CA GLU A 9 5.88 9.21 -9.95
C GLU A 9 6.03 7.73 -10.29
N ILE A 10 6.20 6.86 -9.29
CA ILE A 10 6.32 5.40 -9.46
C ILE A 10 5.12 4.85 -10.22
N ARG A 11 3.89 5.24 -9.84
CA ARG A 11 2.65 4.75 -10.45
C ARG A 11 2.43 5.21 -11.89
N ASN A 12 3.11 6.27 -12.32
CA ASN A 12 3.01 6.80 -13.68
C ASN A 12 4.17 6.36 -14.59
N THR A 13 5.34 6.08 -14.03
CA THR A 13 6.57 5.86 -14.82
C THR A 13 7.06 4.42 -14.79
N THR A 14 6.59 3.61 -13.83
CA THR A 14 7.10 2.25 -13.62
C THR A 14 5.97 1.20 -13.60
N ASN A 15 6.32 -0.06 -13.88
CA ASN A 15 5.40 -1.18 -13.75
C ASN A 15 5.43 -1.79 -12.34
N CYS A 16 5.22 -0.96 -11.31
CA CYS A 16 5.18 -1.40 -9.91
C CYS A 16 3.74 -1.71 -9.49
N ASN A 17 3.55 -2.82 -8.76
CA ASN A 17 2.27 -3.15 -8.11
C ASN A 17 2.03 -2.29 -6.85
N CYS A 18 0.90 -2.48 -6.17
CA CYS A 18 0.53 -1.68 -4.99
C CYS A 18 1.56 -1.74 -3.86
N THR A 19 2.03 -2.94 -3.50
CA THR A 19 3.02 -3.15 -2.45
C THR A 19 4.37 -2.59 -2.85
N GLN A 20 4.83 -2.89 -4.08
CA GLN A 20 6.09 -2.36 -4.59
C GLN A 20 6.11 -0.84 -4.57
N SER A 21 4.99 -0.19 -4.91
CA SER A 21 4.92 1.27 -4.95
C SER A 21 5.20 1.89 -3.58
N LEU A 22 4.66 1.32 -2.51
CA LEU A 22 4.93 1.76 -1.14
C LEU A 22 6.35 1.37 -0.70
N LEU A 23 6.77 0.12 -0.90
CA LEU A 23 8.09 -0.32 -0.45
C LEU A 23 9.23 0.45 -1.12
N VAL A 24 9.13 0.75 -2.41
CA VAL A 24 10.12 1.55 -3.14
C VAL A 24 10.14 2.99 -2.62
N ALA A 25 8.97 3.58 -2.35
CA ALA A 25 8.90 4.93 -1.82
C ALA A 25 9.49 5.06 -0.41
N PHE A 26 9.34 4.03 0.43
CA PHE A 26 9.84 3.98 1.80
C PHE A 26 11.16 3.18 1.96
N ALA A 27 11.87 2.90 0.86
CA ALA A 27 13.03 2.02 0.89
C ALA A 27 14.15 2.57 1.80
N ALA A 28 14.36 3.88 1.79
CA ALA A 28 15.38 4.55 2.60
C ALA A 28 15.11 4.39 4.11
N GLU A 29 13.86 4.59 4.55
CA GLU A 29 13.43 4.39 5.92
C GLU A 29 13.58 2.92 6.34
N MET A 30 13.32 2.01 5.41
CA MET A 30 13.53 0.58 5.63
C MET A 30 15.00 0.17 5.67
N GLY A 31 15.93 1.06 5.31
CA GLY A 31 17.36 0.76 5.20
C GLY A 31 17.67 -0.21 4.05
N MET A 32 16.89 -0.11 2.96
CA MET A 32 16.99 -0.97 1.79
C MET A 32 17.26 -0.15 0.54
N GLU A 33 17.92 -0.77 -0.44
CA GLU A 33 17.97 -0.22 -1.79
C GLU A 33 16.60 -0.35 -2.47
N ALA A 34 16.23 0.65 -3.28
CA ALA A 34 14.92 0.69 -3.94
C ALA A 34 14.62 -0.58 -4.77
N GLU A 35 15.63 -1.14 -5.44
CA GLU A 35 15.48 -2.36 -6.24
C GLU A 35 15.27 -3.62 -5.35
N GLU A 36 15.86 -3.66 -4.16
CA GLU A 36 15.62 -4.73 -3.20
C GLU A 36 14.19 -4.68 -2.66
N ALA A 37 13.74 -3.48 -2.27
CA ALA A 37 12.38 -3.22 -1.82
C ALA A 37 11.34 -3.59 -2.90
N LYS A 38 11.64 -3.26 -4.16
CA LYS A 38 10.82 -3.66 -5.32
C LYS A 38 10.74 -5.17 -5.48
N LYS A 39 11.87 -5.89 -5.37
CA LYS A 39 11.89 -7.36 -5.47
C LYS A 39 11.05 -8.00 -4.38
N MET A 40 11.17 -7.52 -3.15
CA MET A 40 10.40 -8.01 -1.99
C MET A 40 8.88 -7.92 -2.20
N GLY A 41 8.40 -6.85 -2.85
CA GLY A 41 6.98 -6.64 -3.12
C GLY A 41 6.39 -7.39 -4.34
N SER A 42 7.19 -8.14 -5.10
CA SER A 42 6.81 -8.61 -6.44
C SER A 42 5.53 -9.45 -6.50
N PHE A 43 5.28 -10.26 -5.47
CA PHE A 43 4.17 -11.22 -5.47
C PHE A 43 2.95 -10.79 -4.63
N PHE A 44 2.91 -9.54 -4.16
CA PHE A 44 1.78 -9.03 -3.38
C PHE A 44 0.73 -8.30 -4.22
N GLY A 45 1.01 -8.06 -5.51
CA GLY A 45 0.06 -7.49 -6.46
C GLY A 45 -1.20 -8.34 -6.62
N GLY A 46 -2.36 -7.69 -6.82
CA GLY A 46 -3.62 -8.39 -7.05
C GLY A 46 -4.12 -9.22 -5.87
N GLY A 47 -3.72 -8.86 -4.64
CA GLY A 47 -4.10 -9.60 -3.44
C GLY A 47 -3.30 -10.90 -3.30
N MET A 48 -1.98 -10.78 -3.29
CA MET A 48 -1.06 -11.93 -3.28
C MET A 48 -1.27 -12.91 -4.45
N LEU A 49 -1.49 -12.38 -5.66
CA LEU A 49 -1.74 -13.14 -6.91
C LEU A 49 -3.07 -13.92 -6.97
N HIS A 50 -3.85 -13.96 -5.89
CA HIS A 50 -5.07 -14.77 -5.83
C HIS A 50 -6.30 -14.01 -5.27
N GLY A 51 -6.24 -12.68 -5.25
CA GLY A 51 -7.37 -11.84 -4.89
C GLY A 51 -7.57 -11.59 -3.39
N SER A 52 -6.70 -12.09 -2.51
CA SER A 52 -6.83 -11.92 -1.06
C SER A 52 -6.33 -10.55 -0.59
N VAL A 53 -5.62 -10.46 0.54
CA VAL A 53 -5.33 -9.20 1.24
C VAL A 53 -4.73 -8.13 0.32
N CYS A 54 -5.31 -6.93 0.35
CA CYS A 54 -4.90 -5.75 -0.42
C CYS A 54 -3.40 -5.48 -0.28
N GLY A 55 -2.70 -5.41 -1.41
CA GLY A 55 -1.25 -5.20 -1.43
C GLY A 55 -0.80 -3.85 -0.87
N ALA A 56 -1.62 -2.79 -0.97
CA ALA A 56 -1.30 -1.51 -0.34
C ALA A 56 -1.27 -1.66 1.18
N LEU A 57 -2.31 -2.27 1.76
CA LEU A 57 -2.37 -2.54 3.21
C LEU A 57 -1.24 -3.47 3.66
N SER A 58 -0.92 -4.53 2.90
CA SER A 58 0.22 -5.40 3.20
C SER A 58 1.54 -4.63 3.23
N GLY A 59 1.79 -3.77 2.23
CA GLY A 59 2.99 -2.93 2.17
C GLY A 59 3.10 -1.97 3.35
N THR A 60 2.00 -1.32 3.72
CA THR A 60 1.92 -0.48 4.93
C THR A 60 2.34 -1.24 6.18
N LEU A 61 1.77 -2.43 6.42
CA LEU A 61 2.09 -3.21 7.61
C LEU A 61 3.55 -3.69 7.62
N MET A 62 4.14 -3.99 6.45
CA MET A 62 5.57 -4.31 6.34
C MET A 62 6.44 -3.12 6.73
N ILE A 63 6.14 -1.91 6.22
CA ILE A 63 6.90 -0.69 6.51
C ILE A 63 6.80 -0.37 8.00
N LEU A 64 5.59 -0.32 8.56
CA LEU A 64 5.36 -0.04 9.98
C LEU A 64 6.06 -1.06 10.89
N GLY A 65 5.98 -2.35 10.56
CA GLY A 65 6.70 -3.40 11.28
C GLY A 65 8.22 -3.21 11.23
N LYS A 66 8.77 -2.82 10.06
CA LYS A 66 10.20 -2.54 9.91
C LYS A 66 10.67 -1.34 10.74
N GLN A 67 9.80 -0.35 10.96
CA GLN A 67 10.06 0.81 11.81
C GLN A 67 9.84 0.55 13.31
N GLY A 68 9.39 -0.64 13.70
CA GLY A 68 9.15 -0.97 15.11
C GLY A 68 7.85 -0.37 15.67
N VAL A 69 6.91 0.03 14.81
CA VAL A 69 5.58 0.48 15.23
C VAL A 69 4.88 -0.64 15.97
N ASN A 70 4.24 -0.30 17.10
CA ASN A 70 3.62 -1.29 17.96
C ASN A 70 2.37 -1.93 17.31
N GLN A 71 1.99 -3.09 17.82
CA GLN A 71 0.85 -3.85 17.31
C GLN A 71 -0.48 -3.09 17.40
N LYS A 72 -0.67 -2.21 18.39
CA LYS A 72 -1.91 -1.45 18.57
C LYS A 72 -2.13 -0.49 17.40
N GLU A 73 -1.11 0.27 17.02
CA GLU A 73 -1.19 1.20 15.88
C GLU A 73 -1.36 0.46 14.56
N ALA A 74 -0.68 -0.68 14.37
CA ALA A 74 -0.88 -1.53 13.20
C ALA A 74 -2.34 -2.06 13.11
N LEU A 75 -2.94 -2.46 14.24
CA LEU A 75 -4.35 -2.88 14.27
C LEU A 75 -5.30 -1.71 13.99
N ASP A 76 -4.98 -0.50 14.44
CA ASP A 76 -5.81 0.68 14.19
C ASP A 76 -5.80 1.09 12.72
N ILE A 77 -4.69 0.90 12.00
CA ILE A 77 -4.66 0.99 10.52
C ILE A 77 -5.61 -0.02 9.88
N ILE A 78 -5.57 -1.30 10.28
CA ILE A 78 -6.45 -2.34 9.72
C ILE A 78 -7.93 -2.01 10.00
N LYS A 79 -8.25 -1.54 11.21
CA LYS A 79 -9.61 -1.13 11.56
C LYS A 79 -10.08 0.04 10.69
N THR A 80 -9.26 1.08 10.57
CA THR A 80 -9.58 2.26 9.74
C THR A 80 -9.79 1.87 8.29
N PHE A 81 -8.89 1.05 7.73
CA PHE A 81 -9.02 0.53 6.38
C PHE A 81 -10.36 -0.20 6.18
N ARG A 82 -10.75 -1.07 7.13
CA ARG A 82 -12.03 -1.80 7.06
C ARG A 82 -13.25 -0.90 7.26
N MET A 83 -13.16 0.15 8.06
CA MET A 83 -14.25 1.12 8.21
C MET A 83 -14.49 1.89 6.90
N ASN A 84 -13.41 2.28 6.21
CA ASN A 84 -13.49 3.03 4.97
C ASN A 84 -13.86 2.17 3.76
N HIS A 85 -13.39 0.91 3.73
CA HIS A 85 -13.42 0.06 2.53
C HIS A 85 -14.20 -1.26 2.70
N ALA A 86 -14.81 -1.47 3.87
CA ALA A 86 -15.60 -2.66 4.27
C ALA A 86 -14.86 -4.01 4.35
N THR A 87 -13.78 -4.20 3.60
CA THR A 87 -13.02 -5.46 3.52
C THR A 87 -11.52 -5.17 3.34
N THR A 88 -10.70 -6.20 3.50
CA THR A 88 -9.28 -6.18 3.10
C THR A 88 -9.02 -7.03 1.85
N ASP A 89 -10.01 -7.79 1.37
CA ASP A 89 -9.89 -8.66 0.20
C ASP A 89 -9.85 -7.86 -1.11
N CYS A 90 -8.77 -7.98 -1.87
CA CYS A 90 -8.49 -7.21 -3.08
C CYS A 90 -9.50 -7.50 -4.19
N ALA A 91 -9.91 -8.76 -4.36
CA ALA A 91 -10.90 -9.11 -5.37
C ALA A 91 -12.26 -8.48 -5.04
N VAL A 92 -12.66 -8.47 -3.77
CA VAL A 92 -13.90 -7.80 -3.33
C VAL A 92 -13.77 -6.28 -3.49
N LEU A 93 -12.66 -5.66 -3.07
CA LEU A 93 -12.42 -4.21 -3.26
C LEU A 93 -12.54 -3.80 -4.73
N LEU A 94 -11.92 -4.56 -5.63
CA LEU A 94 -11.97 -4.30 -7.07
C LEU A 94 -13.37 -4.54 -7.64
N SER A 95 -14.09 -5.57 -7.19
CA SER A 95 -15.47 -5.82 -7.59
C SER A 95 -16.39 -4.66 -7.22
N GLU A 96 -16.25 -4.13 -6.00
CA GLU A 96 -17.01 -2.95 -5.55
C GLU A 96 -16.63 -1.68 -6.32
N ALA A 97 -15.35 -1.49 -6.66
CA ALA A 97 -14.91 -0.37 -7.50
C ALA A 97 -15.54 -0.42 -8.90
N VAL A 98 -15.56 -1.61 -9.52
CA VAL A 98 -16.20 -1.82 -10.84
C VAL A 98 -17.70 -1.53 -10.79
N LYS A 99 -18.41 -1.96 -9.74
CA LYS A 99 -19.84 -1.62 -9.55
C LYS A 99 -20.09 -0.12 -9.46
N LYS A 100 -19.12 0.65 -8.97
CA LYS A 100 -19.17 2.12 -8.88
C LYS A 100 -18.64 2.82 -10.14
N GLY A 101 -18.27 2.07 -11.19
CA GLY A 101 -17.72 2.63 -12.43
C GLY A 101 -16.29 3.17 -12.30
N VAL A 102 -15.54 2.76 -11.28
CA VAL A 102 -14.15 3.19 -11.05
C VAL A 102 -13.19 2.20 -11.70
N ALA A 103 -12.24 2.71 -12.49
CA ALA A 103 -11.23 1.87 -13.11
C ALA A 103 -10.27 1.28 -12.06
N ARG A 104 -9.75 0.08 -12.33
CA ARG A 104 -8.82 -0.61 -11.43
C ARG A 104 -7.59 0.25 -11.07
N LYS A 105 -7.02 0.96 -12.05
CA LYS A 105 -5.84 1.81 -11.82
C LYS A 105 -6.17 2.90 -10.79
N ASP A 106 -7.24 3.66 -11.04
CA ASP A 106 -7.63 4.79 -10.17
C ASP A 106 -7.97 4.30 -8.76
N HIS A 107 -8.67 3.17 -8.64
CA HIS A 107 -8.96 2.57 -7.35
C HIS A 107 -7.69 2.18 -6.59
N CYS A 108 -6.77 1.45 -7.24
CA CYS A 108 -5.52 1.04 -6.61
C CYS A 108 -4.63 2.24 -6.26
N ASP A 109 -4.55 3.24 -7.13
CA ASP A 109 -3.77 4.47 -6.91
C ASP A 109 -4.27 5.22 -5.68
N ASN A 110 -5.60 5.39 -5.54
CA ASN A 110 -6.18 6.05 -4.38
C ASN A 110 -5.88 5.30 -3.07
N LEU A 111 -5.99 3.97 -3.05
CA LEU A 111 -5.62 3.18 -1.87
C LEU A 111 -4.14 3.30 -1.53
N ILE A 112 -3.28 3.32 -2.54
CA ILE A 112 -1.83 3.49 -2.37
C ILE A 112 -1.54 4.88 -1.77
N PHE A 113 -2.20 5.95 -2.25
CA PHE A 113 -2.01 7.30 -1.72
C PHE A 113 -2.53 7.45 -0.29
N GLU A 114 -3.71 6.91 0.01
CA GLU A 114 -4.29 6.88 1.36
C GLU A 114 -3.34 6.17 2.33
N MET A 115 -2.82 5.01 1.92
CA MET A 115 -1.90 4.24 2.74
C MET A 115 -0.52 4.87 2.88
N CYS A 116 -0.03 5.59 1.86
CA CYS A 116 1.19 6.38 1.93
C CYS A 116 1.06 7.46 3.02
N GLN A 117 -0.04 8.24 2.98
CA GLN A 117 -0.30 9.27 3.98
C GLN A 117 -0.43 8.68 5.38
N ALA A 118 -1.10 7.53 5.53
CA ALA A 118 -1.24 6.87 6.81
C ALA A 118 0.10 6.41 7.41
N ILE A 119 1.08 6.04 6.58
CA ILE A 119 2.44 5.73 7.03
C ILE A 119 3.12 7.01 7.53
N ASP A 120 3.11 8.07 6.73
CA ASP A 120 3.74 9.35 7.09
C ASP A 120 3.18 9.92 8.40
N ASP A 121 1.86 9.87 8.56
CA ASP A 121 1.16 10.34 9.78
C ASP A 121 1.56 9.54 11.02
N ILE A 122 1.92 8.26 10.88
CA ILE A 122 2.40 7.43 12.00
C ILE A 122 3.88 7.71 12.28
N LEU A 123 4.72 7.76 11.24
CA LEU A 123 6.17 7.89 11.38
C LEU A 123 6.62 9.31 11.76
N SER A 124 5.75 10.31 11.57
CA SER A 124 6.03 11.71 11.93
C SER A 124 5.64 12.08 13.37
N LYS A 125 5.16 11.12 14.18
CA LYS A 125 4.83 11.32 15.60
C LYS A 125 6.06 11.18 16.49
#